data_AF-K1U9W8-F1
#
_entry.id   AF-K1U9W8-F1
#
_cell.length_a   1.000
_cell.length_b   1.000
_cell.length_c   1.000
_cell.angle_alpha   90.00
_cell.angle_beta   90.00
_cell.angle_gamma   90.00
#
_symmetry.space_group_name_H-M   'P 1'
#
loop_
_entity.id
_entity.type
_entity.pdbx_description
1 polymer ?
#
loop_
_entity_poly.entity_id
_entity_poly.type
_entity_poly.pdbx_seq_one_letter_code
_entity_poly.pdbx_strand_id
1 'polypeptide(L)' 'QYNSVKNRKREENVMIPQDPVMLLSFINLKLRDFYGSLKQLCDDLDVKEQEITDKLAAIDYHYDEERNQFV' A
#
# COMPACT_ATOMS: atom_id res chain seq x y z
N GLN A 1 -24.56 27.01 -5.63
CA GLN A 1 -23.11 27.23 -5.45
C GLN A 1 -22.52 25.97 -4.88
N TYR A 2 -21.45 25.55 -5.56
CA TYR A 2 -20.59 24.41 -5.30
C TYR A 2 -20.27 24.25 -3.80
N ASN A 3 -20.43 23.04 -3.26
CA ASN A 3 -19.33 22.32 -2.59
C ASN A 3 -19.80 20.98 -2.06
N SER A 4 -19.75 20.01 -2.98
CA SER A 4 -19.16 18.69 -2.79
C SER A 4 -19.45 18.01 -1.46
N VAL A 5 -20.40 17.07 -1.51
CA VAL A 5 -20.43 15.90 -0.64
C VAL A 5 -19.06 15.24 -0.74
N LYS A 6 -18.13 15.60 0.15
CA LYS A 6 -16.86 14.88 0.29
C LYS A 6 -17.24 13.48 0.71
N ASN A 7 -17.17 12.55 -0.24
CA ASN A 7 -17.28 11.13 -0.02
C ASN A 7 -16.45 10.79 1.22
N ARG A 8 -17.14 10.41 2.29
CA ARG A 8 -16.54 9.79 3.46
C ARG A 8 -15.87 8.51 2.95
N LYS A 9 -14.58 8.58 2.59
CA LYS A 9 -13.71 7.40 2.60
C LYS A 9 -13.98 6.76 3.96
N ARG A 10 -14.53 5.55 3.98
CA ARG A 10 -14.70 4.83 5.25
C ARG A 10 -13.32 4.78 5.88
N GLU A 11 -13.14 5.46 7.01
CA GLU A 11 -11.99 5.28 7.89
C GLU A 11 -12.09 3.87 8.49
N GLU A 12 -11.89 2.85 7.65
CA GLU A 12 -11.34 1.62 8.18
C GLU A 12 -9.93 2.02 8.63
N ASN A 13 -9.71 2.06 9.94
CA ASN A 13 -8.39 2.16 10.53
C ASN A 13 -7.60 0.90 10.15
N VAL A 14 -7.15 0.84 8.90
CA VAL A 14 -6.30 -0.22 8.40
C VAL A 14 -4.95 0.00 9.06
N MET A 15 -4.72 -0.69 10.17
CA MET A 15 -3.44 -0.66 10.85
C MET A 15 -2.41 -1.32 9.94
N ILE A 16 -1.55 -0.51 9.31
CA ILE A 16 -0.46 -1.02 8.48
C ILE A 16 0.55 -1.73 9.40
N PRO A 17 0.83 -3.03 9.17
CA PRO A 17 1.80 -3.75 9.97
C PRO A 17 3.17 -3.08 9.94
N GLN A 18 3.85 -3.01 11.09
CA GLN A 18 5.18 -2.42 11.19
C GLN A 18 6.31 -3.45 11.09
N ASP A 19 6.02 -4.71 11.41
CA ASP A 19 6.95 -5.82 11.19
C ASP A 19 7.13 -6.04 9.68
N PRO A 20 8.37 -6.04 9.15
CA PRO A 20 8.61 -6.14 7.71
C PRO A 20 8.03 -7.38 7.04
N VAL A 21 8.01 -8.54 7.73
CA VAL A 21 7.48 -9.79 7.18
C VAL A 21 5.95 -9.76 7.09
N MET A 22 5.31 -9.19 8.12
CA MET A 22 3.86 -8.95 8.08
C MET A 22 3.48 -7.87 7.08
N LEU A 23 4.31 -6.82 6.94
CA LEU A 23 4.11 -5.76 5.98
C LEU A 23 4.16 -6.30 4.55
N LEU A 24 5.15 -7.14 4.23
CA LEU A 24 5.26 -7.82 2.93
C LEU A 24 3.97 -8.56 2.59
N SER A 25 3.49 -9.39 3.51
CA SER A 25 2.27 -10.19 3.32
C SER A 25 1.04 -9.29 3.11
N PHE A 26 0.93 -8.23 3.90
CA PHE A 26 -0.16 -7.26 3.79
C PHE A 26 -0.16 -6.52 2.45
N ILE A 27 1.00 -6.00 2.03
CA ILE A 27 1.13 -5.24 0.78
C ILE A 27 0.89 -6.15 -0.43
N ASN A 28 1.49 -7.34 -0.49
CA ASN A 28 1.28 -8.27 -1.60
C ASN A 28 -0.18 -8.73 -1.70
N LEU A 29 -0.85 -8.98 -0.57
CA LEU A 29 -2.28 -9.29 -0.58
C LEU A 29 -3.11 -8.12 -1.13
N LYS A 30 -2.78 -6.88 -0.73
CA LYS A 30 -3.49 -5.69 -1.20
C LYS A 30 -3.29 -5.45 -2.69
N LEU A 31 -2.06 -5.54 -3.18
CA LEU A 31 -1.72 -5.41 -4.60
C LEU A 31 -2.41 -6.48 -5.45
N ARG A 32 -2.47 -7.72 -4.97
CA ARG A 32 -3.13 -8.81 -5.70
C ARG A 32 -4.63 -8.59 -5.85
N ASP A 33 -5.31 -8.22 -4.78
CA ASP A 33 -6.77 -8.30 -4.70
C ASP A 33 -7.48 -6.96 -4.96
N PHE A 34 -6.80 -5.82 -4.77
CA PHE A 34 -7.47 -4.52 -4.70
C PHE A 34 -6.82 -3.39 -5.51
N TYR A 35 -5.53 -3.46 -5.88
CA TYR A 35 -4.81 -2.32 -6.45
C TYR A 35 -3.99 -2.68 -7.69
N GLY A 36 -4.00 -1.82 -8.72
CA GLY A 36 -3.25 -2.07 -9.95
C GLY A 36 -1.77 -1.64 -9.89
N SER A 37 -1.34 -0.98 -8.81
CA SER A 37 0.04 -0.56 -8.59
C SER A 37 0.29 -0.23 -7.12
N LEU A 38 1.57 -0.25 -6.72
CA LEU A 38 2.01 0.22 -5.41
C LEU A 38 1.62 1.68 -5.16
N LYS A 39 1.78 2.54 -6.16
CA LYS A 39 1.39 3.95 -6.08
C LYS A 39 -0.09 4.13 -5.71
N GLN A 40 -1.01 3.42 -6.37
CA GLN A 40 -2.44 3.50 -6.06
C GLN A 40 -2.76 3.03 -4.64
N LEU A 41 -2.10 1.97 -4.18
CA LEU A 41 -2.22 1.48 -2.80
C LEU A 41 -1.74 2.54 -1.79
N CYS A 42 -0.57 3.13 -2.03
CA CYS A 42 0.02 4.16 -1.18
C CYS A 42 -0.83 5.43 -1.12
N ASP A 43 -1.36 5.89 -2.26
CA ASP A 43 -2.25 7.06 -2.35
C ASP A 43 -3.55 6.85 -1.54
N ASP A 44 -4.08 5.61 -1.51
CA ASP A 44 -5.30 5.29 -0.77
C ASP A 44 -5.06 5.08 0.73
N LEU A 45 -3.90 4.54 1.10
CA LEU A 45 -3.48 4.34 2.49
C LEU A 45 -2.86 5.60 3.12
N ASP A 46 -2.67 6.68 2.35
CA ASP A 46 -1.99 7.92 2.77
C ASP A 46 -0.59 7.66 3.35
N VAL A 47 0.18 6.80 2.66
CA VAL A 47 1.58 6.49 3.00
C VAL A 47 2.49 6.76 1.82
N LYS A 48 3.74 7.13 2.11
CA LYS A 48 4.74 7.31 1.05
C LYS A 48 5.22 5.95 0.57
N GLU A 49 5.27 5.79 -0.75
CA GLU A 49 5.79 4.59 -1.40
C GLU A 49 7.20 4.21 -0.90
N GLN A 50 8.08 5.22 -0.76
CA GLN A 50 9.44 5.04 -0.26
C GLN A 50 9.50 4.38 1.12
N GLU A 51 8.55 4.66 2.02
CA GLU A 51 8.53 4.07 3.36
C GLU A 51 8.26 2.57 3.33
N ILE A 52 7.48 2.10 2.34
CA ILE A 52 7.20 0.68 2.13
C ILE A 52 8.40 0.02 1.46
N THR A 53 8.93 0.63 0.39
CA THR A 53 10.06 0.06 -0.34
C THR A 53 11.31 -0.03 0.52
N ASP A 54 11.62 0.98 1.36
CA ASP A 54 12.79 0.95 2.24
C ASP A 54 12.68 -0.13 3.32
N LYS A 55 11.49 -0.28 3.92
CA LYS A 55 11.25 -1.31 4.93
C LYS A 55 11.37 -2.72 4.36
N LEU A 56 10.87 -2.95 3.14
CA LEU A 56 10.91 -4.25 2.50
C LEU A 56 12.27 -4.55 1.86
N ALA A 57 12.99 -3.54 1.37
CA ALA A 57 14.37 -3.70 0.92
C ALA A 57 15.31 -4.12 2.07
N ALA A 58 15.04 -3.69 3.30
CA ALA A 58 15.81 -4.12 4.47
C ALA A 58 15.74 -5.63 4.76
N ILE A 59 14.75 -6.33 4.18
CA ILE A 59 14.62 -7.80 4.23
C ILE A 59 14.75 -8.44 2.83
N ASP A 60 15.42 -7.76 1.89
CA ASP A 60 15.76 -8.24 0.54
C ASP A 60 14.56 -8.43 -0.41
N TYR A 61 13.47 -7.68 -0.19
CA TYR A 61 12.30 -7.68 -1.06
C TYR A 61 12.19 -6.39 -1.87
N HIS A 62 11.95 -6.52 -3.17
CA HIS A 62 11.84 -5.40 -4.10
C HIS A 62 10.54 -5.44 -4.89
N TYR A 63 9.95 -4.27 -5.13
CA TYR A 63 8.72 -4.18 -5.91
C TYR A 63 8.99 -4.46 -7.39
N ASP A 64 8.27 -5.44 -7.92
CA ASP A 64 8.23 -5.79 -9.33
C ASP A 64 6.93 -5.23 -9.93
N GLU A 65 7.06 -4.18 -10.74
CA GLU A 65 5.92 -3.51 -11.40
C GLU A 65 5.19 -4.41 -12.38
N GLU A 66 5.91 -5.29 -13.10
CA GLU A 66 5.31 -6.19 -14.09
C GLU A 66 4.44 -7.24 -13.42
N ARG A 67 4.88 -7.72 -12.25
CA ARG A 67 4.16 -8.73 -11.45
C ARG A 67 3.23 -8.12 -10.42
N ASN A 68 3.30 -6.81 -10.22
CA ASN A 68 2.58 -6.04 -9.22
C ASN A 68 2.68 -6.65 -7.81
N GLN A 69 3.90 -6.98 -7.37
CA GLN A 69 4.15 -7.54 -6.05
C GLN A 69 5.62 -7.33 -5.63
N PHE A 70 5.90 -7.46 -4.34
CA PHE A 70 7.27 -7.55 -3.82
C PHE A 70 7.77 -8.99 -3.93
N VAL A 71 8.96 -9.17 -4.51
CA VAL A 71 9.65 -10.45 -4.74
C VAL A 71 11.06 -10.46 -4.18
#